data_AF-A0A091JF55-F1
#
_entry.id   AF-A0A091JF55-F1
#
_cell.length_a   1.000
_cell.length_b   1.000
_cell.length_c   1.000
_cell.angle_alpha   90.00
_cell.angle_beta   90.00
_cell.angle_gamma   90.00
#
_symmetry.space_group_name_H-M   'P 1'
#
loop_
_entity.id
_entity.type
_entity.pdbx_description
1 polymer ?
#
loop_
_entity_poly.entity_id
_entity_poly.type
_entity_poly.pdbx_seq_one_letter_code
_entity_poly.pdbx_strand_id
1 'polypeptide(L)' 'KGGIMIPEKAQGKVLQATVVAVGSGARGKNGDIQSVSVKVGEKILLPEYGRTKSVLKDKDYYLLRD' A
#
# COMPACT_ATOMS: atom_id res chain seq x y z
N LYS A 1 -19.96 8.61 -19.57
CA LYS A 1 -20.30 8.31 -18.16
C LYS A 1 -21.77 7.87 -18.11
N GLY A 2 -22.06 6.61 -18.48
CA GLY A 2 -23.40 6.03 -18.40
C GLY A 2 -23.67 5.58 -16.97
N GLY A 3 -24.85 5.93 -16.44
CA GLY A 3 -25.23 5.76 -15.04
C GLY A 3 -25.56 4.33 -14.64
N ILE A 4 -24.60 3.41 -14.77
CA ILE A 4 -24.70 2.08 -14.17
C ILE A 4 -24.03 2.17 -12.80
N MET A 5 -24.85 2.16 -11.75
CA MET A 5 -24.37 2.09 -10.37
C MET A 5 -23.81 0.68 -10.14
N ILE A 6 -22.49 0.59 -10.01
CA ILE A 6 -21.82 -0.65 -9.64
C ILE A 6 -22.07 -0.87 -8.14
N PRO A 7 -22.63 -2.02 -7.72
CA PRO A 7 -22.82 -2.30 -6.30
C PRO A 7 -21.45 -2.37 -5.60
N GLU A 8 -21.35 -1.85 -4.37
CA GLU A 8 -20.10 -1.84 -3.59
C GLU A 8 -19.45 -3.24 -3.46
N LYS A 9 -20.24 -4.31 -3.47
CA LYS A 9 -19.73 -5.70 -3.47
C LYS A 9 -19.02 -6.11 -4.75
N ALA A 10 -19.34 -5.50 -5.91
CA ALA A 10 -18.71 -5.78 -7.19
C ALA A 10 -17.48 -4.92 -7.43
N GLN A 11 -17.27 -3.88 -6.62
CA GLN A 11 -16.01 -3.15 -6.58
C GLN A 11 -15.00 -4.03 -5.85
N GLY A 12 -14.18 -4.75 -6.64
CA GLY A 12 -13.04 -5.50 -6.12
C GLY A 12 -12.14 -4.63 -5.25
N LYS A 13 -11.28 -5.26 -4.44
CA LYS A 13 -10.32 -4.54 -3.59
C LYS A 13 -9.56 -3.53 -4.45
N VAL A 14 -9.61 -2.26 -4.06
CA VAL A 14 -8.90 -1.20 -4.79
C VAL A 14 -7.41 -1.55 -4.78
N LEU A 15 -6.86 -1.80 -5.97
CA LEU A 15 -5.45 -2.14 -6.18
C LEU A 15 -4.56 -0.91 -6.23
N GLN A 16 -5.12 0.29 -6.10
CA GLN A 16 -4.35 1.54 -6.03
C GLN A 16 -4.36 2.08 -4.60
N ALA A 17 -3.19 2.46 -4.09
CA ALA A 17 -3.09 3.20 -2.84
C ALA A 17 -2.05 4.30 -2.92
N THR A 18 -2.15 5.23 -1.98
CA THR A 18 -1.16 6.28 -1.77
C THR A 18 -0.27 5.86 -0.60
N VAL A 19 1.04 5.96 -0.78
CA VAL A 19 2.01 5.67 0.27
C VAL A 19 1.92 6.76 1.33
N VAL A 20 1.57 6.39 2.56
CA VAL A 20 1.46 7.32 3.70
C VAL A 20 2.72 7.36 4.56
N ALA A 21 3.49 6.28 4.57
CA ALA A 21 4.70 6.14 5.36
C ALA A 21 5.65 5.16 4.67
N VAL A 22 6.95 5.41 4.81
CA VAL A 22 8.01 4.53 4.34
C VAL A 22 8.95 4.19 5.49
N GLY A 23 9.39 2.94 5.55
CA GLY A 23 10.42 2.52 6.49
C GLY A 23 11.79 3.08 6.12
N SER A 24 12.72 3.07 7.06
CA SER A 24 14.10 3.57 6.86
C SER A 24 14.93 2.77 5.85
N GLY A 25 14.39 1.69 5.28
CA GLY A 25 15.06 0.85 4.29
C GLY A 25 15.34 -0.57 4.77
N ALA A 26 15.53 -1.50 3.84
CA ALA A 26 15.93 -2.87 4.16
C ALA A 26 17.40 -2.88 4.59
N ARG A 27 17.70 -3.47 5.76
CA ARG A 27 19.08 -3.72 6.16
C ARG A 27 19.64 -4.84 5.30
N GLY A 28 20.61 -4.50 4.45
CA GLY A 28 21.41 -5.48 3.72
C GLY A 28 22.30 -6.28 4.66
N LYS A 29 22.75 -7.45 4.20
CA LYS A 29 23.63 -8.34 4.99
C LYS A 29 24.98 -7.70 5.38
N ASN A 30 25.35 -6.60 4.73
CA ASN A 30 26.64 -5.92 4.91
C ASN A 30 26.55 -4.71 5.86
N GLY A 31 25.38 -4.46 6.48
CA GLY A 31 25.15 -3.29 7.34
C GLY A 31 24.67 -2.05 6.59
N ASP A 32 24.71 -2.07 5.25
CA ASP A 32 24.14 -1.01 4.42
C ASP A 32 22.61 -1.00 4.48
N ILE A 33 22.05 0.20 4.57
CA ILE A 33 20.61 0.44 4.55
C ILE A 33 20.22 0.70 3.10
N GLN A 34 19.55 -0.27 2.47
CA GLN A 34 18.95 -0.05 1.15
C GLN A 34 17.69 0.80 1.31
N SER A 35 17.71 1.99 0.73
CA SER A 35 16.56 2.90 0.73
C SER A 35 15.39 2.25 0.00
N VAL A 36 14.17 2.45 0.50
CA VAL A 36 12.96 2.03 -0.21
C VAL A 36 12.85 2.77 -1.55
N SER A 37 12.36 2.08 -2.57
CA SER A 37 12.18 2.68 -3.91
C SER A 37 10.98 3.64 -3.97
N VAL A 38 10.09 3.57 -3.00
CA VAL A 38 8.84 4.36 -2.93
C VAL A 38 8.99 5.62 -2.07
N LYS A 39 8.29 6.69 -2.45
CA LYS A 39 8.21 7.93 -1.66
C LYS A 39 6.83 8.14 -1.04
N VAL A 40 6.78 8.90 0.06
CA VAL A 40 5.51 9.32 0.68
C VAL A 40 4.73 10.21 -0.29
N GLY A 41 3.44 9.94 -0.45
CA GLY A 41 2.55 10.65 -1.37
C GLY A 41 2.49 10.05 -2.77
N GLU A 42 3.31 9.05 -3.08
CA GLU A 42 3.29 8.38 -4.37
C GLU A 42 2.11 7.41 -4.48
N LYS A 43 1.53 7.29 -5.68
CA LYS A 43 0.46 6.33 -5.98
C LYS A 43 1.07 5.05 -6.52
N ILE A 44 0.89 3.96 -5.79
CA ILE A 44 1.40 2.65 -6.16
C ILE A 44 0.25 1.69 -6.46
N LEU A 45 0.54 0.73 -7.34
CA LEU A 45 -0.31 -0.43 -7.53
C LEU A 45 0.08 -1.48 -6.48
N LEU A 46 -0.90 -1.95 -5.74
CA LEU A 46 -0.74 -2.93 -4.68
C LEU A 46 -1.05 -4.34 -5.22
N PRO A 47 -0.21 -5.36 -4.94
CA PRO A 47 -0.50 -6.75 -5.28
C PRO A 47 -1.74 -7.25 -4.52
N GLU A 48 -2.56 -8.13 -5.11
CA GLU A 48 -3.80 -8.64 -4.48
C GLU A 48 -3.58 -9.38 -3.15
N TYR A 49 -2.38 -9.89 -2.92
CA TYR A 49 -2.00 -10.73 -1.79
C TYR A 49 -0.76 -10.19 -1.07
N GLY A 50 -0.50 -10.68 0.14
CA GLY A 50 0.73 -10.35 0.88
C GLY A 50 0.71 -9.00 1.61
N ARG A 51 -0.48 -8.49 1.95
CA ARG A 51 -0.63 -7.26 2.75
C ARG A 51 -1.02 -7.59 4.17
N THR A 52 -0.38 -6.94 5.13
CA THR A 52 -0.79 -7.00 6.54
C THR A 52 -1.71 -5.82 6.83
N LYS A 53 -2.92 -6.08 7.35
CA LYS A 53 -3.83 -5.01 7.77
C LYS A 53 -3.39 -4.49 9.14
N SER A 54 -3.28 -3.18 9.28
CA SER A 54 -2.97 -2.51 10.54
C SER A 54 -3.93 -1.34 10.73
N VAL A 55 -4.60 -1.30 11.88
CA VAL A 55 -5.51 -0.20 12.22
C VAL A 55 -4.72 0.84 13.00
N LEU A 56 -4.69 2.07 12.50
CA LEU A 56 -4.14 3.21 13.24
C LEU A 56 -5.19 4.32 13.28
N LYS A 57 -5.50 4.83 14.48
CA LYS A 57 -6.43 5.96 14.67
C LYS A 57 -7.73 5.78 13.89
N ASP A 58 -8.34 4.61 14.03
CA ASP A 58 -9.62 4.22 13.40
C ASP A 58 -9.60 4.19 11.86
N LYS A 59 -8.41 4.19 11.26
CA LYS A 59 -8.20 4.01 9.82
C LYS A 59 -7.47 2.71 9.54
N ASP A 60 -7.95 2.03 8.50
CA ASP A 60 -7.36 0.82 7.98
C ASP A 60 -6.17 1.15 7.07
N TYR A 61 -4.98 0.72 7.47
CA TYR A 61 -3.76 0.80 6.68
C TYR A 61 -3.30 -0.59 6.28
N TYR A 62 -2.58 -0.66 5.16
CA TYR A 62 -1.95 -1.88 4.69
C TYR A 62 -0.44 -1.71 4.75
N LEU A 63 0.23 -2.63 5.47
CA LEU A 63 1.67 -2.77 5.43
C LEU A 63 2.04 -3.69 4.27
N LEU A 64 2.98 -3.22 3.45
CA LEU A 64 3.61 -3.97 2.38
C LEU A 64 5.11 -3.94 2.58
N ARG A 65 5.77 -4.98 2.07
CA ARG A 65 7.22 -5.08 2.04
C ARG A 65 7.71 -4.72 0.64
N ASP A 66 8.70 -3.84 0.59
CA ASP A 66 9.54 -3.56 -0.59
C ASP A 66 10.52 -4.71 -0.82
#